data_AF-A0A519JSJ3-F1
#
_entry.id   AF-A0A519JSJ3-F1
#
_cell.length_a   1.000
_cell.length_b   1.000
_cell.length_c   1.000
_cell.angle_alpha   90.00
_cell.angle_beta   90.00
_cell.angle_gamma   90.00
#
_symmetry.space_group_name_H-M   'P 1'
#
loop_
_entity.id
_entity.type
_entity.pdbx_description
1 polymer ?
#
loop_
_entity_poly.entity_id
_entity_poly.type
_entity_poly.pdbx_seq_one_letter_code
_entity_poly.pdbx_strand_id
1 'polypeptide(L)'
;TPEFYNSWNGNFTDPRFHRYYQYDDGTWFKNDGTDVSVPATSKVEGTGKPWFHFNRGLQAGQQYGPKLLASGNFEMTADGRIKVTKLFTEKNTTLAVDFTPELNFDKPLESVFTQAQINRGVRNFKFEFDPGYGNNGTSGMDVPLYRLGTIYTMRAEAYFRNGNLVAALADINKLRTSRTREALFNNAPGVAITTLDANTLVRESGYELYWEMYRRKALIRFGKFDLAGTAKPASQPYRRIFPIPQATLDASKELNQNPGY
;
A
#
# COMPACT_ATOMS: atom_id res chain seq x y z
N THR A 1 -7.93 3.66 -1.11
CA THR A 1 -8.99 4.62 -1.48
C THR A 1 -8.65 5.98 -0.91
N PRO A 2 -9.22 7.07 -1.44
CA PRO A 2 -9.07 8.43 -0.92
C PRO A 2 -9.32 8.53 0.59
N GLU A 3 -10.35 7.86 1.13
CA GLU A 3 -10.67 7.93 2.57
C GLU A 3 -9.57 7.31 3.43
N PHE A 4 -8.98 6.20 2.98
CA PHE A 4 -7.85 5.60 3.69
C PHE A 4 -6.60 6.47 3.60
N TYR A 5 -6.30 7.04 2.44
CA TYR A 5 -5.17 7.95 2.27
C TYR A 5 -5.34 9.20 3.14
N ASN A 6 -6.48 9.88 3.06
CA ASN A 6 -6.79 11.09 3.81
C ASN A 6 -6.86 10.86 5.32
N SER A 7 -7.10 9.61 5.76
CA SER A 7 -7.03 9.31 7.18
C SER A 7 -5.64 9.59 7.78
N TRP A 8 -4.57 9.57 6.94
CA TRP A 8 -3.20 9.94 7.32
C TRP A 8 -2.93 11.45 7.38
N ASN A 9 -3.91 12.31 7.10
CA ASN A 9 -3.72 13.76 7.20
C ASN A 9 -3.22 14.13 8.61
N GLY A 10 -2.15 14.92 8.67
CA GLY A 10 -1.44 15.24 9.91
C GLY A 10 -0.55 14.13 10.48
N ASN A 11 -0.46 12.97 9.81
CA ASN A 11 0.32 11.79 10.23
C ASN A 11 1.25 11.25 9.13
N PHE A 12 1.52 12.01 8.07
CA PHE A 12 2.40 11.57 6.97
C PHE A 12 3.87 11.35 7.39
N THR A 13 4.26 11.85 8.56
CA THR A 13 5.55 11.58 9.18
C THR A 13 5.62 10.22 9.87
N ASP A 14 4.53 9.45 9.93
CA ASP A 14 4.54 8.10 10.46
C ASP A 14 5.38 7.18 9.54
N PRO A 15 6.33 6.38 10.08
CA PRO A 15 7.17 5.50 9.28
C PRO A 15 6.43 4.41 8.47
N ARG A 16 5.16 4.12 8.79
CA ARG A 16 4.33 3.15 8.05
C ARG A 16 3.75 3.74 6.76
N PHE A 17 3.67 5.06 6.64
CA PHE A 17 3.06 5.75 5.52
C PHE A 17 3.94 5.67 4.26
N HIS A 18 5.20 6.09 4.38
CA HIS A 18 6.15 6.19 3.29
C HIS A 18 7.58 6.10 3.83
N ARG A 19 8.52 5.52 3.06
CA ARG A 19 9.97 5.55 3.36
C ARG A 19 10.78 5.73 2.08
N TYR A 20 11.76 6.62 2.13
CA TYR A 20 12.72 6.80 1.05
C TYR A 20 13.75 5.65 1.00
N TYR A 21 14.21 5.33 -0.20
CA TYR A 21 15.28 4.37 -0.40
C TYR A 21 16.65 5.07 -0.37
N GLN A 22 17.61 4.46 0.33
CA GLN A 22 19.01 4.86 0.32
C GLN A 22 19.84 3.75 -0.32
N TYR A 23 20.68 4.11 -1.28
CA TYR A 23 21.69 3.23 -1.83
C TYR A 23 22.91 3.16 -0.90
N ASP A 24 23.72 2.10 -1.05
CA ASP A 24 24.88 1.84 -0.21
C ASP A 24 25.94 2.96 -0.24
N ASP A 25 26.01 3.73 -1.32
CA ASP A 25 26.91 4.90 -1.42
C ASP A 25 26.39 6.16 -0.69
N GLY A 26 25.23 6.05 -0.05
CA GLY A 26 24.56 7.12 0.66
C GLY A 26 23.57 7.94 -0.19
N THR A 27 23.50 7.70 -1.51
CA THR A 27 22.54 8.38 -2.40
C THR A 27 21.11 8.05 -1.98
N TRP A 28 20.27 9.08 -1.89
CA TRP A 28 18.83 8.90 -1.68
C TRP A 28 18.07 8.98 -3.00
N PHE A 29 16.98 8.22 -3.10
CA PHE A 29 15.95 8.46 -4.10
C PHE A 29 14.71 9.06 -3.40
N LYS A 30 14.47 10.35 -3.58
CA LYS A 30 13.36 11.07 -2.92
C LYS A 30 12.08 11.11 -3.76
N ASN A 31 12.20 10.88 -5.05
CA ASN A 31 11.09 10.90 -6.00
C ASN A 31 10.34 12.25 -6.02
N ASP A 32 11.09 13.34 -5.90
CA ASP A 32 10.56 14.71 -5.83
C ASP A 32 11.07 15.62 -6.98
N GLY A 33 11.79 15.02 -7.93
CA GLY A 33 12.40 15.72 -9.06
C GLY A 33 13.78 16.32 -8.79
N THR A 34 14.30 16.20 -7.57
CA THR A 34 15.68 16.61 -7.24
C THR A 34 16.71 15.52 -7.53
N ASP A 35 16.28 14.25 -7.61
CA ASP A 35 17.14 13.12 -7.94
C ASP A 35 17.42 13.08 -9.46
N VAL A 36 18.66 13.35 -9.87
CA VAL A 36 19.06 13.33 -11.30
C VAL A 36 19.62 11.98 -11.76
N SER A 37 20.20 11.21 -10.84
CA SER A 37 20.69 9.85 -11.09
C SER A 37 20.89 9.08 -9.79
N VAL A 38 20.82 7.75 -9.87
CA VAL A 38 21.09 6.84 -8.75
C VAL A 38 22.15 5.80 -9.12
N PRO A 39 22.87 5.22 -8.15
CA PRO A 39 23.90 4.22 -8.43
C PRO A 39 23.34 3.01 -9.17
N ALA A 40 24.17 2.42 -10.02
CA ALA A 40 23.87 1.16 -10.70
C ALA A 40 24.49 -0.05 -9.99
N THR A 41 24.81 0.09 -8.71
CA THR A 41 25.52 -0.91 -7.90
C THR A 41 24.63 -2.08 -7.52
N SER A 42 23.37 -1.84 -7.17
CA SER A 42 22.37 -2.89 -6.99
C SER A 42 22.16 -3.63 -8.31
N LYS A 43 22.31 -4.95 -8.30
CA LYS A 43 22.11 -5.82 -9.46
C LYS A 43 21.00 -6.82 -9.21
N VAL A 44 20.25 -7.12 -10.27
CA VAL A 44 19.30 -8.22 -10.27
C VAL A 44 20.09 -9.53 -10.28
N GLU A 45 19.85 -10.36 -9.27
CA GLU A 45 20.53 -11.65 -9.09
C GLU A 45 20.44 -12.50 -10.36
N GLY A 46 21.55 -13.15 -10.72
CA GLY A 46 21.63 -14.03 -11.90
C GLY A 46 21.61 -13.33 -13.27
N THR A 47 21.35 -12.01 -13.37
CA THR A 47 21.29 -11.31 -14.67
C THR A 47 22.37 -10.24 -14.85
N GLY A 48 22.94 -9.72 -13.76
CA GLY A 48 23.92 -8.62 -13.79
C GLY A 48 23.34 -7.26 -14.23
N LYS A 49 22.04 -7.18 -14.53
CA LYS A 49 21.37 -5.93 -14.89
C LYS A 49 21.22 -5.02 -13.65
N PRO A 50 21.33 -3.69 -13.80
CA PRO A 50 21.07 -2.77 -12.69
C PRO A 50 19.64 -2.92 -12.14
N TRP A 51 19.50 -2.81 -10.82
CA TRP A 51 18.23 -2.78 -10.11
C TRP A 51 17.97 -1.37 -9.60
N PHE A 52 16.90 -0.74 -10.10
CA PHE A 52 16.39 0.52 -9.57
C PHE A 52 15.41 0.27 -8.42
N HIS A 53 15.61 0.91 -7.28
CA HIS A 53 14.78 0.77 -6.10
C HIS A 53 13.80 1.94 -5.97
N PHE A 54 12.53 1.62 -5.74
CA PHE A 54 11.49 2.63 -5.51
C PHE A 54 11.26 2.84 -4.02
N ASN A 55 10.73 4.02 -3.68
CA ASN A 55 10.32 4.32 -2.32
C ASN A 55 9.19 3.39 -1.87
N ARG A 56 9.19 3.05 -0.58
CA ARG A 56 8.19 2.16 0.01
C ARG A 56 6.99 2.94 0.51
N GLY A 57 5.81 2.34 0.45
CA GLY A 57 4.59 2.83 1.10
C GLY A 57 3.58 3.38 0.10
N LEU A 58 2.89 4.46 0.47
CA LEU A 58 1.89 5.10 -0.38
C LEU A 58 2.57 6.14 -1.28
N GLN A 59 2.43 5.98 -2.59
CA GLN A 59 3.00 6.85 -3.62
C GLN A 59 1.92 7.76 -4.20
N ALA A 60 2.15 9.07 -4.12
CA ALA A 60 1.30 10.12 -4.66
C ALA A 60 2.17 11.21 -5.31
N GLY A 61 1.57 12.03 -6.19
CA GLY A 61 2.25 13.09 -6.92
C GLY A 61 3.00 12.62 -8.17
N GLN A 62 3.78 13.52 -8.76
CA GLN A 62 4.62 13.23 -9.91
C GLN A 62 5.65 12.15 -9.58
N GLN A 63 5.76 11.14 -10.44
CA GLN A 63 6.73 10.07 -10.32
C GLN A 63 7.94 10.30 -11.22
N TYR A 64 9.10 9.92 -10.69
CA TYR A 64 10.40 9.94 -11.32
C TYR A 64 10.99 8.53 -11.28
N GLY A 65 11.90 8.23 -12.19
CA GLY A 65 12.54 6.92 -12.23
C GLY A 65 13.36 6.69 -13.48
N PRO A 66 13.80 5.44 -13.69
CA PRO A 66 14.62 5.09 -14.83
C PRO A 66 13.79 5.09 -16.12
N LYS A 67 14.40 5.54 -17.22
CA LYS A 67 13.84 5.38 -18.55
C LYS A 67 14.40 4.12 -19.19
N LEU A 68 13.53 3.27 -19.71
CA LEU A 68 13.93 2.11 -20.50
C LEU A 68 14.20 2.54 -21.95
N LEU A 69 15.37 2.18 -22.48
CA LEU A 69 15.72 2.34 -23.88
C LEU A 69 15.12 1.21 -24.72
N ALA A 70 15.07 1.37 -26.04
CA ALA A 70 14.60 0.33 -26.95
C ALA A 70 15.41 -0.99 -26.86
N SER A 71 16.64 -0.91 -26.34
CA SER A 71 17.50 -2.07 -26.06
C SER A 71 17.07 -2.87 -24.82
N GLY A 72 16.10 -2.38 -24.04
CA GLY A 72 15.70 -2.97 -22.75
C GLY A 72 16.66 -2.65 -21.60
N ASN A 73 17.65 -1.76 -21.83
CA ASN A 73 18.52 -1.24 -20.77
C ASN A 73 18.02 0.10 -20.25
N PHE A 74 18.37 0.45 -19.01
CA PHE A 74 18.13 1.80 -18.52
C PHE A 74 19.01 2.81 -19.24
N GLU A 75 18.48 4.03 -19.41
CA GLU A 75 19.28 5.18 -19.78
C GLU A 75 20.29 5.49 -18.66
N MET A 76 21.57 5.53 -19.00
CA MET A 76 22.67 5.74 -18.06
C MET A 76 23.28 7.14 -18.25
N THR A 77 23.84 7.70 -17.19
CA THR A 77 24.70 8.90 -17.25
C THR A 77 26.10 8.54 -17.74
N ALA A 78 26.90 9.54 -18.12
CA ALA A 78 28.27 9.33 -18.63
C ALA A 78 29.21 8.66 -17.60
N ASP A 79 28.95 8.87 -16.31
CA ASP A 79 29.65 8.24 -15.19
C ASP A 79 29.05 6.88 -14.78
N GLY A 80 28.14 6.31 -15.59
CA GLY A 80 27.64 4.94 -15.39
C GLY A 80 26.55 4.78 -14.33
N ARG A 81 25.88 5.86 -13.93
CA ARG A 81 24.73 5.84 -13.00
C ARG A 81 23.42 5.68 -13.76
N ILE A 82 22.39 5.14 -13.10
CA ILE A 82 21.04 5.06 -13.67
C ILE A 82 20.47 6.48 -13.70
N LYS A 83 20.12 6.98 -14.89
CA LYS A 83 19.53 8.31 -15.03
C LYS A 83 18.10 8.31 -14.50
N VAL A 84 17.78 9.31 -13.69
CA VAL A 84 16.42 9.51 -13.17
C VAL A 84 15.76 10.63 -13.95
N THR A 85 14.55 10.38 -14.43
CA THR A 85 13.80 11.33 -15.27
C THR A 85 12.34 11.39 -14.83
N LYS A 86 11.66 12.48 -15.20
CA LYS A 86 10.21 12.59 -15.05
C LYS A 86 9.54 11.50 -15.86
N LEU A 87 8.69 10.69 -15.22
CA LEU A 87 8.02 9.59 -15.90
C LEU A 87 6.74 10.05 -16.61
N PHE A 88 6.50 9.43 -17.76
CA PHE A 88 5.30 9.60 -18.59
C PHE A 88 4.68 8.24 -18.86
N THR A 89 3.38 8.20 -19.13
CA THR A 89 2.69 6.93 -19.40
C THR A 89 3.13 6.35 -20.74
N GLU A 90 3.27 5.03 -20.83
CA GLU A 90 3.71 4.35 -22.05
C GLU A 90 2.78 4.61 -23.25
N LYS A 91 1.46 4.53 -23.02
CA LYS A 91 0.45 4.70 -24.07
C LYS A 91 0.16 6.17 -24.41
N ASN A 92 0.50 7.10 -23.53
CA ASN A 92 0.37 8.53 -23.76
C ASN A 92 1.62 9.23 -23.21
N THR A 93 2.60 9.43 -24.09
CA THR A 93 3.93 9.92 -23.74
C THR A 93 3.97 11.39 -23.34
N THR A 94 2.87 12.14 -23.49
CA THR A 94 2.74 13.51 -22.99
C THR A 94 2.06 13.57 -21.62
N LEU A 95 1.37 12.51 -21.21
CA LEU A 95 0.74 12.40 -19.91
C LEU A 95 1.78 11.96 -18.87
N ALA A 96 2.13 12.87 -17.96
CA ALA A 96 3.05 12.57 -16.89
C ALA A 96 2.43 11.56 -15.90
N VAL A 97 3.24 10.67 -15.34
CA VAL A 97 2.83 9.75 -14.26
C VAL A 97 2.69 10.54 -12.97
N ASP A 98 1.52 11.12 -12.73
CA ASP A 98 1.19 11.92 -11.56
C ASP A 98 0.03 11.31 -10.78
N PHE A 99 0.34 10.69 -9.65
CA PHE A 99 -0.62 9.96 -8.84
C PHE A 99 -1.43 10.89 -7.95
N THR A 100 -2.61 11.28 -8.42
CA THR A 100 -3.53 12.14 -7.66
C THR A 100 -4.27 11.33 -6.58
N PRO A 101 -4.36 11.76 -5.31
CA PRO A 101 -5.07 11.00 -4.29
C PRO A 101 -6.53 10.70 -4.59
N GLU A 102 -7.17 11.54 -5.40
CA GLU A 102 -8.57 11.45 -5.77
C GLU A 102 -8.85 10.28 -6.71
N LEU A 103 -10.03 9.67 -6.54
CA LEU A 103 -10.61 8.65 -7.43
C LEU A 103 -11.96 9.14 -7.93
N ASN A 104 -11.95 10.21 -8.71
CA ASN A 104 -13.16 10.74 -9.34
C ASN A 104 -13.46 9.92 -10.59
N PHE A 105 -14.36 8.96 -10.52
CA PHE A 105 -14.77 8.18 -11.68
C PHE A 105 -15.80 8.95 -12.50
N ASP A 106 -15.71 8.89 -13.82
CA ASP A 106 -16.74 9.47 -14.71
C ASP A 106 -18.10 8.77 -14.48
N LYS A 107 -18.04 7.48 -14.12
CA LYS A 107 -19.18 6.69 -13.67
C LYS A 107 -18.87 6.00 -12.32
N PRO A 108 -19.16 6.66 -11.19
CA PRO A 108 -18.79 6.18 -9.86
C PRO A 108 -19.24 4.77 -9.50
N LEU A 109 -20.39 4.31 -10.00
CA LEU A 109 -20.87 2.96 -9.70
C LEU A 109 -20.20 1.86 -10.53
N GLU A 110 -19.57 2.23 -11.65
CA GLU A 110 -18.89 1.27 -12.53
C GLU A 110 -17.39 1.15 -12.20
N SER A 111 -16.82 2.06 -11.39
CA SER A 111 -15.38 2.11 -11.06
C SER A 111 -14.45 2.16 -12.29
N VAL A 112 -14.93 2.73 -13.41
CA VAL A 112 -14.19 2.76 -14.67
C VAL A 112 -13.42 4.07 -14.82
N PHE A 113 -12.15 3.95 -15.22
CA PHE A 113 -11.32 5.05 -15.70
C PHE A 113 -11.06 4.94 -17.20
N THR A 114 -10.98 6.08 -17.87
CA THR A 114 -10.40 6.14 -19.21
C THR A 114 -8.87 6.00 -19.13
N GLN A 115 -8.22 5.70 -20.26
CA GLN A 115 -6.76 5.61 -20.33
C GLN A 115 -6.06 6.91 -19.89
N ALA A 116 -6.69 8.07 -20.11
CA ALA A 116 -6.18 9.38 -19.69
C ALA A 116 -6.27 9.60 -18.17
N GLN A 117 -7.05 8.79 -17.45
CA GLN A 117 -7.27 8.88 -16.01
C GLN A 117 -6.52 7.80 -15.23
N ILE A 118 -5.67 7.01 -15.90
CA ILE A 118 -4.96 5.87 -15.30
C ILE A 118 -4.04 6.25 -14.14
N ASN A 119 -3.65 7.53 -14.01
CA ASN A 119 -2.82 7.99 -12.91
C ASN A 119 -3.64 8.36 -11.65
N ARG A 120 -4.98 8.36 -11.72
CA ARG A 120 -5.80 8.63 -10.54
C ARG A 120 -5.61 7.56 -9.46
N GLY A 121 -5.66 8.00 -8.21
CA GLY A 121 -5.44 7.21 -7.01
C GLY A 121 -3.98 7.09 -6.59
N VAL A 122 -3.78 7.02 -5.29
CA VAL A 122 -2.49 6.65 -4.68
C VAL A 122 -2.11 5.22 -5.02
N ARG A 123 -0.83 4.98 -5.35
CA ARG A 123 -0.29 3.63 -5.56
C ARG A 123 0.31 3.08 -4.29
N ASN A 124 0.13 1.77 -4.08
CA ASN A 124 0.73 1.09 -2.95
C ASN A 124 2.01 0.39 -3.40
N PHE A 125 3.09 0.63 -2.66
CA PHE A 125 4.38 -0.01 -2.85
C PHE A 125 4.89 -0.52 -1.50
N LYS A 126 4.08 -1.34 -0.81
CA LYS A 126 4.43 -1.87 0.52
C LYS A 126 5.55 -2.90 0.45
N PHE A 127 5.50 -3.73 -0.57
CA PHE A 127 6.48 -4.75 -0.91
C PHE A 127 7.13 -4.28 -2.20
N GLU A 128 8.46 -4.28 -2.21
CA GLU A 128 9.21 -3.90 -3.39
C GLU A 128 9.02 -4.94 -4.49
N PHE A 129 9.05 -4.48 -5.74
CA PHE A 129 9.05 -5.37 -6.89
C PHE A 129 10.30 -6.25 -6.87
N ASP A 130 10.11 -7.54 -7.12
CA ASP A 130 11.19 -8.50 -7.23
C ASP A 130 11.60 -8.69 -8.70
N PRO A 131 12.76 -8.18 -9.12
CA PRO A 131 13.21 -8.28 -10.50
C PRO A 131 13.82 -9.65 -10.86
N GLY A 132 14.06 -10.53 -9.88
CA GLY A 132 14.71 -11.83 -10.09
C GLY A 132 13.79 -12.90 -10.67
N TYR A 133 12.47 -12.78 -10.48
CA TYR A 133 11.50 -13.81 -10.86
C TYR A 133 10.76 -13.57 -12.18
N GLY A 134 11.28 -12.71 -13.06
CA GLY A 134 10.75 -12.51 -14.42
C GLY A 134 9.59 -11.50 -14.52
N ASN A 135 8.87 -11.52 -15.65
CA ASN A 135 7.85 -10.53 -15.99
C ASN A 135 6.63 -10.55 -15.03
N ASN A 136 6.28 -9.37 -14.54
CA ASN A 136 4.98 -8.90 -14.06
C ASN A 136 3.99 -10.00 -13.59
N GLY A 137 4.25 -10.63 -12.44
CA GLY A 137 3.29 -11.54 -11.80
C GLY A 137 3.87 -12.56 -10.83
N THR A 138 5.18 -12.81 -10.91
CA THR A 138 5.91 -13.74 -10.05
C THR A 138 6.91 -13.01 -9.16
N SER A 139 7.00 -13.42 -7.91
CA SER A 139 7.91 -12.84 -6.92
C SER A 139 8.27 -13.91 -5.89
N GLY A 140 9.52 -13.93 -5.43
CA GLY A 140 9.98 -14.72 -4.29
C GLY A 140 9.61 -14.11 -2.93
N MET A 141 8.86 -13.01 -2.90
CA MET A 141 8.46 -12.34 -1.65
C MET A 141 7.39 -13.15 -0.92
N ASP A 142 7.67 -13.51 0.34
CA ASP A 142 6.71 -14.14 1.22
C ASP A 142 5.54 -13.19 1.53
N VAL A 143 4.31 -13.68 1.34
CA VAL A 143 3.10 -12.95 1.70
C VAL A 143 2.73 -13.23 3.16
N PRO A 144 2.77 -12.23 4.06
CA PRO A 144 2.50 -12.47 5.47
C PRO A 144 1.03 -12.80 5.70
N LEU A 145 0.75 -14.02 6.20
CA LEU A 145 -0.59 -14.41 6.68
C LEU A 145 -0.83 -13.90 8.11
N TYR A 146 0.16 -14.12 8.98
CA TYR A 146 0.23 -13.59 10.33
C TYR A 146 1.67 -13.19 10.65
N ARG A 147 1.81 -12.05 11.33
CA ARG A 147 3.08 -11.59 11.87
C ARG A 147 2.85 -10.91 13.21
N LEU A 148 3.92 -10.58 13.92
CA LEU A 148 3.83 -9.97 15.25
C LEU A 148 2.93 -8.72 15.27
N GLY A 149 2.97 -7.89 14.23
CA GLY A 149 2.07 -6.74 14.10
C GLY A 149 0.59 -7.11 14.12
N THR A 150 0.20 -8.20 13.44
CA THR A 150 -1.16 -8.73 13.47
C THR A 150 -1.56 -9.13 14.89
N ILE A 151 -0.67 -9.80 15.63
CA ILE A 151 -0.94 -10.22 17.02
C ILE A 151 -1.17 -9.01 17.93
N TYR A 152 -0.33 -7.97 17.86
CA TYR A 152 -0.54 -6.73 18.61
C TYR A 152 -1.88 -6.07 18.26
N THR A 153 -2.25 -5.98 16.98
CA THR A 153 -3.56 -5.39 16.61
C THR A 153 -4.75 -6.21 17.12
N MET A 154 -4.66 -7.54 17.09
CA MET A 154 -5.70 -8.43 17.61
C MET A 154 -5.83 -8.33 19.13
N ARG A 155 -4.69 -8.32 19.84
CA ARG A 155 -4.67 -8.19 21.30
C ARG A 155 -5.13 -6.82 21.77
N ALA A 156 -4.75 -5.75 21.08
CA ALA A 156 -5.25 -4.40 21.34
C ALA A 156 -6.78 -4.34 21.24
N GLU A 157 -7.38 -4.98 20.23
CA GLU A 157 -8.83 -5.04 20.12
C GLU A 157 -9.48 -5.89 21.21
N ALA A 158 -8.88 -7.02 21.58
CA ALA A 158 -9.39 -7.83 22.69
C ALA A 158 -9.40 -7.03 24.00
N TYR A 159 -8.31 -6.32 24.30
CA TYR A 159 -8.24 -5.42 25.46
C TYR A 159 -9.28 -4.31 25.39
N PHE A 160 -9.42 -3.65 24.24
CA PHE A 160 -10.41 -2.61 24.02
C PHE A 160 -11.84 -3.11 24.30
N ARG A 161 -12.20 -4.29 23.78
CA ARG A 161 -13.53 -4.90 24.00
C ARG A 161 -13.74 -5.36 25.44
N ASN A 162 -12.66 -5.69 26.16
CA ASN A 162 -12.70 -6.03 27.59
C ASN A 162 -12.66 -4.79 28.51
N GLY A 163 -12.76 -3.58 27.95
CA GLY A 163 -12.71 -2.32 28.72
C GLY A 163 -11.31 -1.92 29.21
N ASN A 164 -10.26 -2.66 28.85
CA ASN A 164 -8.88 -2.34 29.22
C ASN A 164 -8.21 -1.41 28.19
N LEU A 165 -8.61 -0.14 28.20
CA LEU A 165 -8.08 0.86 27.26
C LEU A 165 -6.57 1.11 27.43
N VAL A 166 -6.04 0.98 28.65
CA VAL A 166 -4.61 1.19 28.93
C VAL A 166 -3.76 0.17 28.19
N ALA A 167 -4.11 -1.12 28.29
CA ALA A 167 -3.38 -2.18 27.60
C ALA A 167 -3.58 -2.12 26.07
N ALA A 168 -4.78 -1.77 25.61
CA ALA A 168 -5.04 -1.57 24.19
C ALA A 168 -4.19 -0.44 23.59
N LEU A 169 -4.12 0.69 24.28
CA LEU A 169 -3.31 1.84 23.88
C LEU A 169 -1.81 1.49 23.90
N ALA A 170 -1.35 0.74 24.90
CA ALA A 170 0.04 0.29 24.98
C ALA A 170 0.44 -0.57 23.77
N ASP A 171 -0.41 -1.52 23.34
CA ASP A 171 -0.14 -2.36 22.16
C ASP A 171 -0.06 -1.54 20.87
N ILE A 172 -0.97 -0.58 20.69
CA ILE A 172 -0.95 0.31 19.52
C ILE A 172 0.28 1.22 19.54
N ASN A 173 0.61 1.81 20.68
CA ASN A 173 1.79 2.65 20.81
C ASN A 173 3.08 1.84 20.62
N LYS A 174 3.12 0.57 21.02
CA LYS A 174 4.25 -0.31 20.73
C LYS A 174 4.49 -0.44 19.22
N LEU A 175 3.44 -0.62 18.42
CA LEU A 175 3.55 -0.69 16.96
C LEU A 175 3.99 0.64 16.34
N ARG A 176 3.50 1.77 16.87
CA ARG A 176 3.85 3.11 16.39
C ARG A 176 5.32 3.43 16.67
N THR A 177 5.76 3.25 17.91
CA THR A 177 7.09 3.69 18.37
C THR A 177 8.20 2.69 18.06
N SER A 178 7.89 1.41 17.76
CA SER A 178 8.91 0.43 17.35
C SER A 178 9.44 0.66 15.94
N ARG A 179 8.86 1.59 15.18
CA ARG A 179 9.27 1.92 13.82
C ARG A 179 9.96 3.27 13.82
N THR A 180 11.01 3.39 13.02
CA THR A 180 11.73 4.64 12.80
C THR A 180 11.61 5.06 11.34
N ARG A 181 11.70 6.37 11.12
CA ARG A 181 12.03 6.91 9.81
C ARG A 181 13.43 6.45 9.40
N GLU A 182 13.71 6.55 8.12
CA GLU A 182 15.04 6.39 7.54
C GLU A 182 16.03 7.47 8.01
N ALA A 183 17.33 7.23 7.78
CA ALA A 183 18.42 8.08 8.29
C ALA A 183 18.32 9.54 7.82
N LEU A 184 17.66 9.81 6.69
CA LEU A 184 17.33 11.16 6.22
C LEU A 184 16.59 12.01 7.28
N PHE A 185 15.84 11.36 8.18
CA PHE A 185 15.12 12.00 9.28
C PHE A 185 15.73 11.65 10.64
N ASN A 186 17.04 11.44 10.70
CA ASN A 186 17.77 11.10 11.94
C ASN A 186 17.20 9.85 12.65
N ASN A 187 16.66 8.90 11.89
CA ASN A 187 15.99 7.73 12.43
C ASN A 187 14.88 8.05 13.45
N ALA A 188 14.18 9.18 13.28
CA ALA A 188 13.13 9.62 14.19
C ALA A 188 12.09 8.50 14.44
N PRO A 189 11.76 8.20 15.70
CA PRO A 189 10.76 7.18 16.01
C PRO A 189 9.36 7.65 15.62
N GLY A 190 8.46 6.69 15.38
CA GLY A 190 7.03 6.99 15.27
C GLY A 190 6.48 7.59 16.56
N VAL A 191 5.47 8.44 16.42
CA VAL A 191 4.90 9.22 17.54
C VAL A 191 3.77 8.43 18.19
N ALA A 192 3.78 8.30 19.52
CA ALA A 192 2.70 7.68 20.27
C ALA A 192 1.41 8.52 20.22
N ILE A 193 0.25 7.87 20.28
CA ILE A 193 -1.05 8.54 20.48
C ILE A 193 -1.43 8.51 21.97
N THR A 194 -2.26 9.48 22.38
CA THR A 194 -2.66 9.64 23.79
C THR A 194 -4.02 9.02 24.09
N THR A 195 -4.87 8.84 23.08
CA THR A 195 -6.22 8.30 23.23
C THR A 195 -6.49 7.20 22.22
N LEU A 196 -7.34 6.25 22.61
CA LEU A 196 -7.79 5.16 21.77
C LEU A 196 -9.31 4.99 21.91
N ASP A 197 -9.98 4.99 20.78
CA ASP A 197 -11.39 4.70 20.57
C ASP A 197 -11.55 3.66 19.45
N ALA A 198 -12.79 3.27 19.14
CA ALA A 198 -13.04 2.28 18.09
C ALA A 198 -12.57 2.74 16.69
N ASN A 199 -12.62 4.05 16.40
CA ASN A 199 -12.26 4.58 15.09
C ASN A 199 -10.73 4.61 14.89
N THR A 200 -10.01 5.08 15.89
CA THR A 200 -8.54 5.11 15.97
C THR A 200 -7.98 3.69 15.94
N LEU A 201 -8.57 2.74 16.67
CA LEU A 201 -8.13 1.34 16.65
C LEU A 201 -8.29 0.69 15.26
N VAL A 202 -9.42 0.90 14.60
CA VAL A 202 -9.63 0.46 13.20
C VAL A 202 -8.64 1.14 12.26
N ARG A 203 -8.35 2.42 12.46
CA ARG A 203 -7.43 3.17 11.62
C ARG A 203 -5.99 2.67 11.77
N GLU A 204 -5.51 2.50 13.00
CA GLU A 204 -4.17 2.01 13.32
C GLU A 204 -3.93 0.58 12.84
N SER A 205 -4.92 -0.32 12.98
CA SER A 205 -4.82 -1.66 12.38
C SER A 205 -4.78 -1.60 10.85
N GLY A 206 -5.48 -0.64 10.23
CA GLY A 206 -5.38 -0.37 8.79
C GLY A 206 -4.00 0.14 8.37
N TYR A 207 -3.38 1.01 9.18
CA TYR A 207 -2.04 1.53 8.95
C TYR A 207 -0.97 0.46 9.03
N GLU A 208 -1.08 -0.42 10.01
CA GLU A 208 -0.13 -1.50 10.20
C GLU A 208 -0.27 -2.56 9.10
N LEU A 209 -1.50 -2.91 8.71
CA LEU A 209 -1.81 -4.12 7.93
C LEU A 209 -2.42 -3.82 6.55
N TYR A 210 -2.26 -2.61 5.99
CA TYR A 210 -2.68 -2.36 4.60
C TYR A 210 -1.98 -3.33 3.66
N TRP A 211 -2.69 -3.84 2.65
CA TRP A 211 -2.19 -4.85 1.72
C TRP A 211 -1.80 -6.21 2.35
N GLU A 212 -2.29 -6.52 3.55
CA GLU A 212 -2.05 -7.82 4.22
C GLU A 212 -3.35 -8.57 4.54
N MET A 213 -4.36 -8.49 3.67
CA MET A 213 -5.63 -9.24 3.75
C MET A 213 -6.43 -9.10 5.08
N TYR A 214 -6.13 -8.08 5.90
CA TYR A 214 -6.75 -7.91 7.21
C TYR A 214 -7.98 -6.98 7.19
N ARG A 215 -7.94 -5.94 6.35
CA ARG A 215 -8.86 -4.79 6.41
C ARG A 215 -10.34 -5.17 6.37
N ARG A 216 -10.73 -6.12 5.51
CA ARG A 216 -12.12 -6.57 5.39
C ARG A 216 -12.66 -7.12 6.72
N LYS A 217 -11.89 -8.00 7.38
CA LYS A 217 -12.26 -8.62 8.65
C LYS A 217 -12.41 -7.57 9.75
N ALA A 218 -11.50 -6.60 9.80
CA ALA A 218 -11.60 -5.49 10.74
C ALA A 218 -12.85 -4.64 10.49
N LEU A 219 -13.10 -4.22 9.24
CA LEU A 219 -14.26 -3.38 8.92
C LEU A 219 -15.59 -4.07 9.25
N ILE A 220 -15.71 -5.40 9.08
CA ILE A 220 -16.92 -6.14 9.46
C ILE A 220 -17.13 -6.12 10.98
N ARG A 221 -16.09 -6.44 11.76
CA ARG A 221 -16.16 -6.52 13.23
C ARG A 221 -16.40 -5.17 13.92
N PHE A 222 -16.13 -4.07 13.22
CA PHE A 222 -16.41 -2.71 13.66
C PHE A 222 -17.62 -2.07 12.96
N GLY A 223 -18.41 -2.83 12.21
CA GLY A 223 -19.65 -2.34 11.59
C GLY A 223 -19.45 -1.30 10.47
N LYS A 224 -18.28 -1.25 9.85
CA LYS A 224 -17.91 -0.27 8.81
C LYS A 224 -17.93 -0.82 7.39
N PHE A 225 -17.96 -2.14 7.21
CA PHE A 225 -17.86 -2.77 5.88
C PHE A 225 -19.05 -2.43 4.97
N ASP A 226 -20.24 -2.30 5.55
CA ASP A 226 -21.48 -2.10 4.80
C ASP A 226 -21.72 -0.64 4.41
N LEU A 227 -20.94 0.28 4.95
CA LEU A 227 -21.05 1.71 4.65
C LEU A 227 -20.66 1.98 3.19
N ALA A 228 -21.16 3.09 2.66
CA ALA A 228 -20.72 3.61 1.38
C ALA A 228 -19.23 4.01 1.44
N GLY A 229 -18.56 4.00 0.30
CA GLY A 229 -17.20 4.48 0.11
C GLY A 229 -16.92 4.79 -1.36
N THR A 230 -15.67 5.09 -1.68
CA THR A 230 -15.24 5.36 -3.06
C THR A 230 -15.66 4.24 -4.01
N ALA A 231 -16.56 4.56 -4.94
CA ALA A 231 -17.15 3.64 -5.91
C ALA A 231 -17.85 2.41 -5.32
N LYS A 232 -18.31 2.51 -4.07
CA LYS A 232 -19.07 1.46 -3.39
C LYS A 232 -20.31 2.09 -2.73
N PRO A 233 -21.54 1.76 -3.16
CA PRO A 233 -22.72 2.15 -2.40
C PRO A 233 -22.79 1.40 -1.06
N ALA A 234 -23.63 1.88 -0.15
CA ALA A 234 -23.97 1.11 1.04
C ALA A 234 -24.52 -0.27 0.61
N SER A 235 -24.14 -1.31 1.36
CA SER A 235 -24.48 -2.70 1.04
C SER A 235 -25.27 -3.34 2.16
N GLN A 236 -26.11 -4.32 1.81
CA GLN A 236 -26.85 -5.09 2.81
C GLN A 236 -25.92 -6.03 3.59
N PRO A 237 -26.17 -6.26 4.90
CA PRO A 237 -25.29 -7.07 5.75
C PRO A 237 -25.04 -8.50 5.29
N TYR A 238 -25.93 -9.10 4.50
CA TYR A 238 -25.72 -10.47 3.98
C TYR A 238 -24.46 -10.57 3.09
N ARG A 239 -24.01 -9.47 2.50
CA ARG A 239 -22.77 -9.41 1.68
C ARG A 239 -21.47 -9.51 2.47
N ARG A 240 -21.56 -9.65 3.80
CA ARG A 240 -20.42 -9.95 4.67
C ARG A 240 -19.90 -11.38 4.49
N ILE A 241 -20.73 -12.29 3.98
CA ILE A 241 -20.39 -13.67 3.62
C ILE A 241 -20.52 -13.80 2.09
N PHE A 242 -19.70 -14.61 1.45
CA PHE A 242 -19.80 -14.84 0.00
C PHE A 242 -20.93 -15.83 -0.33
N PRO A 243 -21.54 -15.76 -1.52
CA PRO A 243 -22.47 -16.80 -1.95
C PRO A 243 -21.73 -18.13 -2.12
N ILE A 244 -22.44 -19.23 -1.86
CA ILE A 244 -21.99 -20.56 -2.28
C ILE A 244 -22.01 -20.58 -3.83
N PRO A 245 -20.94 -21.04 -4.50
CA PRO A 245 -20.92 -21.12 -5.96
C PRO A 245 -22.07 -21.98 -6.50
N GLN A 246 -22.71 -21.53 -7.60
CA GLN A 246 -23.88 -22.23 -8.15
C GLN A 246 -23.58 -23.70 -8.50
N ALA A 247 -22.42 -23.97 -9.10
CA ALA A 247 -22.00 -25.33 -9.42
C ALA A 247 -21.92 -26.26 -8.19
N THR A 248 -21.66 -25.70 -7.00
CA THR A 248 -21.64 -26.45 -5.74
C THR A 248 -23.06 -26.78 -5.25
N LEU A 249 -24.02 -25.87 -5.44
CA LEU A 249 -25.43 -26.12 -5.12
C LEU A 249 -26.05 -27.13 -6.08
N ASP A 250 -25.74 -27.05 -7.38
CA ASP A 250 -26.25 -27.98 -8.38
C ASP A 250 -25.75 -29.42 -8.15
N ALA A 251 -24.56 -29.58 -7.58
CA ALA A 251 -23.94 -30.86 -7.29
C ALA A 251 -24.47 -31.56 -6.02
N SER A 252 -25.06 -30.81 -5.07
CA SER A 252 -25.58 -31.38 -3.82
C SER A 252 -26.86 -30.71 -3.37
N LYS A 253 -27.93 -31.50 -3.25
CA LYS A 253 -29.23 -31.05 -2.72
C LYS A 253 -29.22 -30.79 -1.20
N GLU A 254 -28.15 -31.16 -0.51
CA GLU A 254 -28.00 -30.94 0.94
C GLU A 254 -27.55 -29.51 1.27
N LEU A 255 -26.98 -28.81 0.29
CA LEU A 255 -26.48 -27.45 0.48
C LEU A 255 -27.57 -26.43 0.20
N ASN A 256 -27.77 -25.53 1.15
CA ASN A 256 -28.63 -24.36 1.00
C ASN A 256 -27.77 -23.11 0.87
N GLN A 257 -28.20 -22.15 0.05
CA GLN A 257 -27.51 -20.89 -0.12
C GLN A 257 -27.41 -20.10 1.20
N ASN A 258 -26.36 -19.30 1.34
CA ASN A 258 -26.22 -18.35 2.44
C ASN A 258 -27.39 -17.35 2.43
N PRO A 259 -27.99 -17.00 3.59
CA PRO A 259 -29.17 -16.13 3.63
C PRO A 259 -28.98 -14.82 2.87
N GLY A 260 -29.91 -14.48 1.97
CA GLY A 260 -29.94 -13.23 1.21
C GLY A 260 -29.28 -13.27 -0.18
N TYR A 261 -28.73 -14.43 -0.58
CA TYR A 261 -28.23 -14.70 -1.94
C TYR A 261 -29.19 -15.57 -2.75
#